data_AF-A0A4Q6BBY2-F1
#
_entry.id   AF-A0A4Q6BBY2-F1
#
_cell.length_a   1.000
_cell.length_b   1.000
_cell.length_c   1.000
_cell.angle_alpha   90.00
_cell.angle_beta   90.00
_cell.angle_gamma   90.00
#
_symmetry.space_group_name_H-M   'P 1'
#
loop_
_entity.id
_entity.type
_entity.pdbx_description
1 polymer ?
#
loop_
_entity_poly.entity_id
_entity_poly.type
_entity_poly.pdbx_seq_one_letter_code
_entity_poly.pdbx_strand_id
1 'polypeptide(L)'
;MYQAQFPTDPIGRSANAYDAVIVTALALEAAGSGADQNKLRLSLENVSKFGTAYGPGKVGDALVELRRGIDIDYVGASGLLDFDNKGSVLADFLVWRVAEGKFVYSSRFVRSELQ
;
A
#
# COMPACT_ATOMS: atom_id res chain seq x y z
N MET A 1 8.14 -10.95 7.64
CA MET A 1 6.69 -11.15 7.37
C MET A 1 6.43 -12.12 6.22
N TYR A 2 6.96 -11.95 5.01
CA TYR A 2 6.84 -12.98 3.94
C TYR A 2 7.81 -14.15 4.12
N GLN A 3 9.10 -13.86 4.28
CA GLN A 3 10.16 -14.87 4.43
C GLN A 3 10.04 -15.76 5.68
N ALA A 4 9.21 -15.35 6.64
CA ALA A 4 8.90 -16.17 7.82
C ALA A 4 7.97 -17.34 7.49
N GLN A 5 7.21 -17.25 6.40
CA GLN A 5 6.27 -18.28 5.94
C GLN A 5 6.75 -18.97 4.66
N PHE A 6 7.50 -18.27 3.82
CA PHE A 6 8.01 -18.79 2.56
C PHE A 6 9.53 -18.65 2.52
N PRO A 7 10.29 -19.73 2.25
CA PRO A 7 11.75 -19.67 2.20
C PRO A 7 12.30 -18.92 0.96
N THR A 8 11.42 -18.49 0.06
CA THR A 8 11.78 -17.77 -1.17
C THR A 8 11.55 -16.27 -1.03
N ASP A 9 12.25 -15.50 -1.85
CA ASP A 9 11.94 -14.08 -1.99
C ASP A 9 10.55 -13.87 -2.59
N PRO A 10 9.87 -12.75 -2.27
CA PRO A 10 8.59 -12.41 -2.88
C PRO A 10 8.72 -12.32 -4.40
N ILE A 11 7.89 -13.08 -5.12
CA ILE A 11 7.94 -13.13 -6.58
C ILE A 11 7.16 -11.94 -7.15
N GLY A 12 7.84 -11.07 -7.89
CA GLY A 12 7.29 -9.99 -8.72
C GLY A 12 6.22 -9.11 -8.06
N ARG A 13 4.97 -9.57 -8.08
CA ARG A 13 3.77 -8.80 -7.71
C ARG A 13 3.24 -9.09 -6.29
N SER A 14 3.93 -9.92 -5.50
CA SER A 14 3.49 -10.25 -4.12
C SER A 14 3.28 -9.02 -3.23
N ALA A 15 4.15 -8.00 -3.32
CA ALA A 15 4.00 -6.76 -2.55
C ALA A 15 2.72 -5.98 -2.95
N ASN A 16 2.45 -5.85 -4.26
CA ASN A 16 1.25 -5.20 -4.77
C ASN A 16 -0.03 -5.93 -4.34
N ALA A 17 -0.02 -7.27 -4.39
CA ALA A 17 -1.15 -8.08 -3.97
C ALA A 17 -1.42 -7.96 -2.47
N TYR A 18 -0.35 -7.90 -1.66
CA TYR A 18 -0.46 -7.65 -0.22
C TYR A 18 -1.07 -6.27 0.04
N ASP A 19 -0.54 -5.22 -0.59
CA ASP A 19 -1.04 -3.86 -0.40
C ASP A 19 -2.49 -3.70 -0.83
N ALA A 20 -2.91 -4.34 -1.93
CA ALA A 20 -4.30 -4.32 -2.38
C ALA A 20 -5.26 -4.89 -1.33
N VAL A 21 -4.87 -5.97 -0.65
CA VAL A 21 -5.68 -6.56 0.42
C VAL A 21 -5.71 -5.65 1.65
N ILE A 22 -4.55 -5.14 2.07
CA ILE A 22 -4.45 -4.32 3.29
C ILE A 22 -5.19 -2.98 3.12
N VAL A 23 -4.97 -2.25 2.04
CA VAL A 23 -5.64 -0.96 1.81
C VAL A 23 -7.16 -1.13 1.72
N THR A 24 -7.62 -2.23 1.12
CA THR A 24 -9.06 -2.55 1.06
C THR A 24 -9.61 -2.83 2.47
N ALA A 25 -8.89 -3.59 3.30
CA ALA A 25 -9.32 -3.88 4.67
C ALA A 25 -9.38 -2.61 5.54
N LEU A 26 -8.37 -1.75 5.45
CA LEU A 26 -8.35 -0.46 6.15
C LEU A 26 -9.49 0.46 5.69
N ALA A 27 -9.74 0.52 4.38
CA ALA A 27 -10.85 1.30 3.84
C ALA A 27 -12.22 0.78 4.30
N LEU A 28 -12.40 -0.55 4.40
CA LEU A 28 -13.63 -1.14 4.94
C LEU A 28 -13.84 -0.80 6.42
N GLU A 29 -12.78 -0.88 7.23
CA GLU A 29 -12.84 -0.48 8.64
C GLU A 29 -13.19 1.01 8.78
N ALA A 30 -12.52 1.88 8.01
CA ALA A 30 -12.77 3.33 8.01
C ALA A 30 -14.19 3.69 7.50
N ALA A 31 -14.70 2.98 6.49
CA ALA A 31 -16.03 3.21 5.94
C ALA A 31 -17.14 2.78 6.92
N GLY A 32 -16.88 1.78 7.76
CA GLY A 32 -17.82 1.22 8.71
C GLY A 32 -18.89 0.33 8.06
N SER A 33 -19.63 -0.41 8.89
CA SER A 33 -20.66 -1.34 8.43
C SER A 33 -21.80 -0.64 7.68
N GLY A 34 -22.24 -1.24 6.58
CA GLY A 34 -23.34 -0.71 5.76
C GLY A 34 -22.96 0.48 4.88
N ALA A 35 -21.67 0.80 4.75
CA ALA A 35 -21.18 1.80 3.82
C ALA A 35 -21.62 1.50 2.38
N ASP A 36 -21.99 2.55 1.65
CA ASP A 36 -22.25 2.46 0.21
C ASP A 36 -20.95 2.48 -0.60
N GLN A 37 -21.07 2.29 -1.92
CA GLN A 37 -19.93 2.30 -2.84
C GLN A 37 -19.16 3.62 -2.84
N ASN A 38 -19.84 4.75 -2.64
CA ASN A 38 -19.19 6.07 -2.68
C ASN A 38 -18.34 6.27 -1.43
N LYS A 39 -18.87 5.92 -0.26
CA LYS A 39 -18.14 6.00 0.99
C LYS A 39 -16.92 5.08 0.98
N LEU A 40 -17.07 3.84 0.48
CA LEU A 40 -15.93 2.92 0.35
C LEU A 40 -14.86 3.46 -0.61
N ARG A 41 -15.25 4.04 -1.75
CA ARG A 41 -14.32 4.67 -2.70
C ARG A 41 -13.54 5.81 -2.05
N LEU A 42 -14.21 6.69 -1.31
CA LEU A 42 -13.55 7.79 -0.59
C LEU A 42 -12.61 7.26 0.50
N SER A 43 -13.01 6.22 1.22
CA SER A 43 -12.18 5.60 2.25
C SER A 43 -10.90 4.99 1.69
N LEU A 44 -10.90 4.45 0.47
CA LEU A 44 -9.67 3.94 -0.17
C LEU A 44 -8.60 5.03 -0.34
N GLU A 45 -9.00 6.25 -0.73
CA GLU A 45 -8.07 7.37 -0.86
C GLU A 45 -7.64 7.90 0.52
N ASN A 46 -8.58 8.03 1.45
CA ASN A 46 -8.33 8.67 2.74
C ASN A 46 -7.33 7.89 3.61
N VAL A 47 -7.37 6.55 3.57
CA VAL A 47 -6.51 5.69 4.42
C VAL A 47 -5.07 5.60 3.94
N SER A 48 -4.71 6.23 2.82
CA SER A 48 -3.36 6.16 2.24
C SER A 48 -2.84 7.52 1.76
N LYS A 49 -3.35 8.61 2.35
CA LYS A 49 -3.02 9.98 1.93
C LYS A 49 -2.86 10.98 3.07
N PHE A 50 -3.58 10.78 4.17
CA PHE A 50 -3.66 11.75 5.26
C PHE A 50 -3.23 11.14 6.59
N GLY A 51 -2.81 11.95 7.56
CA GLY A 51 -2.57 11.46 8.92
C GLY A 51 -1.20 10.80 9.11
N THR A 52 -1.11 9.90 10.10
CA THR A 52 0.17 9.29 10.50
C THR A 52 0.50 8.10 9.62
N ALA A 53 1.76 8.00 9.17
CA ALA A 53 2.21 6.91 8.30
C ALA A 53 2.31 5.56 9.04
N TYR A 54 1.69 4.52 8.47
CA TYR A 54 1.75 3.13 8.95
C TYR A 54 2.19 2.20 7.83
N GLY A 55 3.30 1.48 8.06
CA GLY A 55 3.82 0.48 7.13
C GLY A 55 3.22 -0.92 7.31
N PRO A 56 3.62 -1.91 6.48
CA PRO A 56 3.10 -3.28 6.52
C PRO A 56 3.29 -3.99 7.88
N GLY A 57 4.33 -3.64 8.62
CA GLY A 57 4.58 -4.17 9.97
C GLY A 57 3.68 -3.58 11.06
N LYS A 58 2.83 -2.61 10.72
CA LYS A 58 2.10 -1.75 11.65
C LYS A 58 0.60 -1.65 11.36
N VAL A 59 0.07 -2.56 10.53
CA VAL A 59 -1.37 -2.62 10.17
C VAL A 59 -2.28 -2.73 11.40
N GLY A 60 -1.86 -3.48 12.44
CA GLY A 60 -2.63 -3.59 13.68
C GLY A 60 -2.80 -2.25 14.40
N ASP A 61 -1.73 -1.45 14.46
CA ASP A 61 -1.74 -0.12 15.09
C ASP A 61 -2.64 0.83 14.26
N ALA A 62 -2.54 0.77 12.93
CA ALA A 62 -3.38 1.55 12.01
C ALA A 62 -4.88 1.27 12.20
N LEU A 63 -5.28 0.00 12.37
CA LEU A 63 -6.67 -0.38 12.65
C LEU A 63 -7.17 0.17 13.99
N VAL A 64 -6.31 0.22 15.01
CA VAL A 64 -6.67 0.78 16.32
C VAL A 64 -6.96 2.29 16.19
N GLU A 65 -6.15 3.01 15.43
CA GLU A 65 -6.35 4.45 15.21
C GLU A 65 -7.61 4.74 14.38
N LEU A 66 -7.87 3.95 13.33
CA LEU A 66 -9.12 4.06 12.56
C LEU A 66 -10.37 3.87 13.43
N ARG A 67 -10.35 2.90 14.36
CA ARG A 67 -11.45 2.68 15.31
C ARG A 67 -11.65 3.81 16.31
N ARG A 68 -10.61 4.62 16.53
CA ARG A 68 -10.67 5.85 17.32
C ARG A 68 -11.13 7.06 16.51
N GLY A 69 -11.36 6.90 15.21
CA GLY A 69 -11.70 7.98 14.29
C GLY A 69 -10.51 8.87 13.94
N ILE A 70 -9.29 8.35 14.04
CA ILE A 70 -8.04 9.06 13.70
C ILE A 70 -7.62 8.66 12.30
N ASP A 71 -7.29 9.66 11.47
CA ASP A 71 -6.82 9.45 10.10
C ASP A 71 -5.44 8.78 10.06
N ILE A 72 -5.23 7.92 9.06
CA ILE A 72 -4.00 7.16 8.84
C ILE A 72 -3.53 7.27 7.39
N ASP A 73 -2.22 7.13 7.20
CA ASP A 73 -1.58 7.05 5.89
C ASP A 73 -0.89 5.67 5.76
N TYR A 74 -1.55 4.73 5.08
CA TYR A 74 -0.96 3.42 4.80
C TYR A 74 0.11 3.53 3.71
N VAL A 75 1.36 3.28 4.11
CA VAL A 75 2.52 3.19 3.22
C VAL A 75 2.80 1.72 2.94
N GLY A 76 2.50 1.27 1.73
CA GLY A 76 2.56 -0.13 1.35
C GLY A 76 3.97 -0.72 1.21
N ALA A 77 4.03 -2.05 1.12
CA ALA A 77 5.25 -2.79 0.82
C ALA A 77 5.78 -2.49 -0.59
N SER A 78 4.89 -2.15 -1.53
CA SER A 78 5.21 -1.74 -2.89
C SER A 78 5.53 -0.24 -3.02
N GLY A 79 5.27 0.56 -1.99
CA GLY A 79 5.47 2.01 -1.98
C GLY A 79 4.22 2.78 -1.53
N LEU A 80 4.16 4.06 -1.86
CA LEU A 80 3.00 4.92 -1.59
C LEU A 80 1.78 4.47 -2.40
N LEU A 81 0.60 4.59 -1.81
CA LEU A 81 -0.69 4.29 -2.46
C LEU A 81 -1.49 5.57 -2.68
N ASP A 82 -0.90 6.53 -3.39
CA ASP A 82 -1.58 7.79 -3.73
C ASP A 82 -2.54 7.57 -4.91
N PHE A 83 -3.84 7.64 -4.64
CA PHE A 83 -4.86 7.52 -5.68
C PHE A 83 -5.07 8.86 -6.42
N ASP A 84 -5.16 8.79 -7.74
CA ASP A 84 -5.65 9.90 -8.56
C ASP A 84 -7.19 9.98 -8.55
N ASN A 85 -7.73 11.03 -9.17
CA ASN A 85 -9.18 11.22 -9.27
C ASN A 85 -9.93 10.15 -10.08
N LYS A 86 -9.21 9.26 -10.77
CA LYS A 86 -9.76 8.12 -11.52
C LYS A 86 -9.60 6.80 -10.73
N GLY A 87 -8.99 6.82 -9.55
CA GLY A 87 -8.74 5.64 -8.72
C GLY A 87 -7.52 4.84 -9.15
N SER A 88 -6.60 5.43 -9.91
CA SER A 88 -5.31 4.81 -10.24
C SER A 88 -4.28 5.18 -9.18
N VAL A 89 -3.48 4.20 -8.74
CA VAL A 89 -2.34 4.47 -7.86
C VAL A 89 -1.20 5.07 -8.68
N LEU A 90 -0.73 6.22 -8.24
CA LEU A 90 0.43 6.91 -8.79
C LEU A 90 1.69 6.29 -8.18
N ALA A 91 2.27 5.32 -8.89
CA ALA A 91 3.41 4.54 -8.38
C ALA A 91 4.76 5.03 -8.95
N ASP A 92 5.80 4.90 -8.12
CA ASP A 92 7.20 4.96 -8.56
C ASP A 92 7.57 3.71 -9.38
N PHE A 93 8.59 3.82 -10.21
CA PHE A 93 9.11 2.69 -10.96
C PHE A 93 10.33 2.07 -10.27
N LEU A 94 10.30 0.76 -10.05
CA LEU A 94 11.47 0.00 -9.59
C LEU A 94 12.20 -0.59 -10.80
N VAL A 95 13.49 -0.29 -10.91
CA VAL A 95 14.38 -0.89 -11.91
C VAL A 95 15.07 -2.09 -11.28
N TRP A 96 14.87 -3.23 -11.92
CA TRP A 96 15.50 -4.48 -11.58
C TRP A 96 16.47 -4.86 -12.69
N ARG A 97 17.65 -5.34 -12.31
CA ARG A 97 18.62 -5.91 -13.24
C ARG A 97 18.71 -7.41 -13.04
N VAL A 98 19.03 -8.14 -14.10
CA VAL A 98 19.37 -9.56 -13.99
C VAL A 98 20.87 -9.67 -13.74
N ALA A 99 21.27 -10.26 -12.62
CA ALA A 99 22.65 -10.61 -12.31
C ALA A 99 22.70 -12.04 -11.79
N GLU A 100 23.59 -12.86 -12.35
CA GLU A 100 23.74 -14.28 -11.96
C GLU A 100 22.43 -15.08 -11.97
N GLY A 101 21.56 -14.80 -12.97
CA GLY A 101 20.25 -15.47 -13.11
C GLY A 101 19.20 -15.04 -12.08
N LYS A 102 19.45 -14.01 -11.28
CA LYS A 102 18.52 -13.47 -10.28
C LYS A 102 18.14 -12.03 -10.61
N PHE A 103 16.91 -11.65 -10.26
CA PHE A 103 16.52 -10.24 -10.23
C PHE A 103 17.17 -9.57 -9.02
N VAL A 104 17.95 -8.53 -9.26
CA VAL A 104 18.60 -7.72 -8.23
C VAL A 104 18.08 -6.30 -8.34
N TYR A 105 17.69 -5.72 -7.20
CA TYR A 105 17.28 -4.33 -7.14
C TYR A 105 18.41 -3.43 -7.66
N SER A 106 18.08 -2.51 -8.57
CA SER A 106 19.04 -1.57 -9.15
C SER A 106 18.79 -0.17 -8.64
N SER A 107 17.61 0.37 -8.90
CA SER A 107 17.24 1.73 -8.51
C SER A 107 15.73 1.89 -8.44
N ARG A 108 15.30 2.99 -7.82
CA ARG A 108 13.93 3.48 -7.85
C ARG A 108 13.94 4.81 -8.58
N PHE A 109 13.08 4.97 -9.57
CA PHE A 109 12.80 6.27 -10.18
C PHE A 109 11.59 6.84 -9.48
N VAL A 110 11.83 7.94 -8.76
CA VAL A 110 10.77 8.64 -8.05
C VAL A 110 10.07 9.55 -9.04
N ARG A 111 8.74 9.59 -8.99
CA ARG A 111 7.93 10.40 -9.92
C ARG A 111 8.39 11.87 -10.04
N SER A 112 8.91 12.46 -8.95
CA SER A 112 9.43 13.83 -8.94
C SER A 112 10.61 14.05 -9.89
N GLU A 113 11.25 12.98 -10.36
CA GLU A 113 12.42 13.01 -11.25
C GLU A 113 12.05 12.81 -12.73
N LEU A 114 10.76 12.61 -13.06
CA LEU A 114 10.25 12.33 -14.41
C LEU A 114 9.52 13.53 -15.05
N GLN A 115 9.70 14.74 -14.52
CA GLN A 115 9.23 16.02 -15.09
C GLN A 115 10.40 16.93 -15.42
#